data_AF-A0A7S3L4U1-F1
#
_entry.id   AF-A0A7S3L4U1-F1
#
_cell.length_a   1.000
_cell.length_b   1.000
_cell.length_c   1.000
_cell.angle_alpha   90.00
_cell.angle_beta   90.00
_cell.angle_gamma   90.00
#
_symmetry.space_group_name_H-M   'P 1'
#
loop_
_entity.id
_entity.type
_entity.pdbx_description
1 polymer ?
#
loop_
_entity_poly.entity_id
_entity_poly.type
_entity_poly.pdbx_seq_one_letter_code
_entity_poly.pdbx_strand_id
1 'polypeptide(L)'
;MDSVLVKHLAFVLTSSKASNDLDGSEMTMTEISLALECLELLYRASSMIVGASFRRMGLTLLGLLNTIVSDEIQRRTKRIKKPTQEEEKKEHHEESHTDEEQHDNSRPNTPPQDQQQGVQLFEVGTPEGDIILKKATRIFGHFARVGEATKPMAYFPGFVQGLVRMVALQPYDNLPWEARLSALWCIANLACNGDNMEMMVQVPGLVSALIEVSHRPLHPGTSLEHTMEVLRARSIASRAILNLSWSPGNKQRMAANTDLLDLLTELVLRRNAPLSKSRTVRDIIATTRRHAVGAIRNIAAASRTSKVALCNYKNGHILDVLTEAALNDPDQSTVDRAFAAINNLANHDTAVQIVSHPALVMALKDVLMSSNSNDNEQGTPKSHASATLLVLERSIRPDMPEYENLKGLLE
;
A
#
# COMPACT_ATOMS: atom_id res chain seq x y z
N MET A 1 25.11 -9.81 23.12
CA MET A 1 24.51 -8.56 23.63
C MET A 1 23.01 -8.56 23.38
N ASP A 2 22.58 -8.68 22.11
CA ASP A 2 21.18 -8.94 21.74
C ASP A 2 20.50 -10.06 22.56
N SER A 3 21.16 -11.21 22.78
CA SER A 3 20.62 -12.30 23.60
C SER A 3 20.24 -11.89 25.02
N VAL A 4 21.01 -10.98 25.62
CA VAL A 4 20.75 -10.46 26.96
C VAL A 4 19.55 -9.54 26.93
N LEU A 5 19.47 -8.64 25.94
CA LEU A 5 18.34 -7.73 25.75
C LEU A 5 17.03 -8.49 25.47
N VAL A 6 17.05 -9.54 24.67
CA VAL A 6 15.86 -10.37 24.39
C VAL A 6 15.39 -11.11 25.64
N LYS A 7 16.33 -11.67 26.43
CA LYS A 7 15.99 -12.32 27.71
C LYS A 7 15.43 -11.31 28.72
N HIS A 8 16.00 -10.12 28.78
CA HIS A 8 15.50 -9.04 29.62
C HIS A 8 14.09 -8.62 29.20
N LEU A 9 13.85 -8.43 27.90
CA LEU A 9 12.51 -8.12 27.38
C LEU A 9 11.49 -9.20 27.72
N ALA A 10 11.87 -10.48 27.58
CA ALA A 10 11.02 -11.61 27.99
C ALA A 10 10.69 -11.55 29.49
N PHE A 11 11.70 -11.32 30.33
CA PHE A 11 11.53 -11.20 31.78
C PHE A 11 10.57 -10.07 32.15
N VAL A 12 10.79 -8.86 31.63
CA VAL A 12 9.94 -7.68 31.89
C VAL A 12 8.49 -7.95 31.49
N LEU A 13 8.26 -8.56 30.31
CA LEU A 13 6.91 -8.91 29.85
C LEU A 13 6.23 -9.98 30.72
N THR A 14 6.98 -10.98 31.19
CA THR A 14 6.42 -11.99 32.09
C THR A 14 6.08 -11.43 33.46
N SER A 15 6.95 -10.56 34.01
CA SER A 15 6.74 -9.91 35.30
C SER A 15 5.54 -8.97 35.27
N SER A 16 5.40 -8.18 34.20
CA SER A 16 4.26 -7.28 34.00
C SER A 16 2.92 -7.99 33.94
N LYS A 17 2.88 -9.20 33.35
CA LYS A 17 1.65 -10.02 33.32
C LYS A 17 1.29 -10.63 34.68
N ALA A 18 2.26 -10.77 35.58
CA ALA A 18 2.04 -11.30 36.92
C ALA A 18 1.61 -10.22 37.91
N SER A 19 2.12 -8.99 37.76
CA SER A 19 1.71 -7.83 38.55
C SER A 19 0.44 -7.22 37.96
N ASN A 20 -0.73 -7.48 38.55
CA ASN A 20 -1.97 -6.79 38.19
C ASN A 20 -1.99 -5.28 38.57
N ASP A 21 -0.86 -4.73 39.03
CA ASP A 21 -0.76 -3.36 39.52
C ASP A 21 -0.69 -2.34 38.38
N LEU A 22 -1.58 -1.35 38.46
CA LEU A 22 -1.68 -0.24 37.51
C LEU A 22 -0.43 0.66 37.54
N ASP A 23 0.13 0.92 38.73
CA ASP A 23 1.31 1.79 38.90
C ASP A 23 2.60 1.15 38.36
N GLY A 24 2.68 -0.18 38.33
CA GLY A 24 3.80 -0.89 37.71
C GLY A 24 3.84 -0.77 36.17
N SER A 25 2.76 -0.28 35.56
CA SER A 25 2.64 -0.22 34.11
C SER A 25 3.56 0.81 33.46
N GLU A 26 3.84 1.95 34.11
CA GLU A 26 4.65 3.02 33.50
C GLU A 26 6.13 2.63 33.45
N MET A 27 6.69 2.22 34.60
CA MET A 27 8.09 1.77 34.70
C MET A 27 8.38 0.59 33.75
N THR A 28 7.44 -0.36 33.65
CA THR A 28 7.54 -1.47 32.70
C THR A 28 7.63 -0.98 31.25
N MET A 29 6.80 0.00 30.86
CA MET A 29 6.79 0.52 29.49
C MET A 29 8.08 1.28 29.17
N THR A 30 8.65 1.99 30.13
CA THR A 30 9.97 2.64 29.99
C THR A 30 11.09 1.59 29.78
N GLU A 31 11.13 0.54 30.58
CA GLU A 31 12.13 -0.54 30.43
C GLU A 31 12.02 -1.25 29.08
N ILE A 32 10.80 -1.57 28.64
CA ILE A 32 10.54 -2.14 27.30
C ILE A 32 11.06 -1.19 26.22
N SER A 33 10.74 0.11 26.32
CA SER A 33 11.15 1.12 25.34
C SER A 33 12.67 1.19 25.20
N LEU A 34 13.40 1.23 26.32
CA LEU A 34 14.86 1.27 26.35
C LEU A 34 15.47 0.00 25.75
N ALA A 35 14.94 -1.18 26.10
CA ALA A 35 15.41 -2.45 25.56
C ALA A 35 15.22 -2.52 24.03
N LEU A 36 14.07 -2.06 23.52
CA LEU A 36 13.78 -2.00 22.09
C LEU A 36 14.67 -0.99 21.37
N GLU A 37 14.98 0.15 21.98
CA GLU A 37 15.90 1.13 21.41
C GLU A 37 17.32 0.56 21.28
N CYS A 38 17.84 -0.10 22.33
CA CYS A 38 19.14 -0.76 22.25
C CYS A 38 19.18 -1.86 21.17
N LEU A 39 18.11 -2.66 21.06
CA LEU A 39 18.00 -3.69 20.01
C LEU A 39 17.97 -3.07 18.60
N GLU A 40 17.20 -2.00 18.41
CA GLU A 40 17.11 -1.30 17.12
C GLU A 40 18.47 -0.70 16.71
N LEU A 41 19.19 -0.06 17.63
CA LEU A 41 20.54 0.46 17.37
C LEU A 41 21.52 -0.64 16.93
N LEU A 42 21.49 -1.80 17.58
CA LEU A 42 22.32 -2.94 17.20
C LEU A 42 21.98 -3.45 15.79
N TYR A 43 20.68 -3.57 15.46
CA TYR A 43 20.23 -4.08 14.17
C TYR A 43 20.36 -3.07 13.03
N ARG A 44 20.40 -1.77 13.34
CA ARG A 44 20.69 -0.72 12.37
C ARG A 44 22.14 -0.75 11.90
N ALA A 45 23.07 -1.20 12.74
CA ALA A 45 24.51 -1.14 12.45
C ALA A 45 24.97 -2.11 11.35
N SER A 46 24.38 -3.31 11.23
CA SER A 46 24.84 -4.31 10.27
C SER A 46 23.79 -5.38 9.95
N SER A 47 23.54 -5.63 8.67
CA SER A 47 22.66 -6.72 8.21
C SER A 47 23.21 -8.10 8.59
N MET A 48 24.53 -8.28 8.69
CA MET A 48 25.14 -9.53 9.13
C MET A 48 24.79 -9.83 10.60
N ILE A 49 24.79 -8.81 11.45
CA ILE A 49 24.38 -8.93 12.86
C ILE A 49 22.90 -9.32 12.93
N VAL A 50 22.05 -8.70 12.10
CA VAL A 50 20.62 -9.03 12.06
C VAL A 50 20.40 -10.50 11.68
N GLY A 51 21.06 -11.01 10.63
CA GLY A 51 20.91 -12.41 10.23
C GLY A 51 21.44 -13.39 11.29
N ALA A 52 22.60 -13.12 11.87
CA ALA A 52 23.14 -13.93 12.95
C ALA A 52 22.25 -13.94 14.20
N SER A 53 21.67 -12.78 14.54
CA SER A 53 20.70 -12.67 15.63
C SER A 53 19.41 -13.42 15.32
N PHE A 54 18.87 -13.28 14.11
CA PHE A 54 17.64 -13.94 13.70
C PHE A 54 17.76 -15.47 13.76
N ARG A 55 18.87 -16.05 13.29
CA ARG A 55 19.13 -17.49 13.41
C ARG A 55 19.16 -17.98 14.87
N ARG A 56 19.68 -17.15 15.78
CA ARG A 56 19.85 -17.53 17.19
C ARG A 56 18.59 -17.36 18.03
N MET A 57 17.83 -16.29 17.81
CA MET A 57 16.68 -15.92 18.66
C MET A 57 15.57 -15.18 17.92
N GLY A 58 15.62 -15.12 16.58
CA GLY A 58 14.72 -14.31 15.77
C GLY A 58 13.26 -14.64 15.97
N LEU A 59 12.90 -15.93 16.03
CA LEU A 59 11.52 -16.35 16.27
C LEU A 59 11.04 -16.01 17.68
N THR A 60 11.89 -16.16 18.70
CA THR A 60 11.58 -15.77 20.07
C THR A 60 11.34 -14.26 20.15
N LEU A 61 12.27 -13.46 19.62
CA LEU A 61 12.13 -12.01 19.62
C LEU A 61 10.91 -11.57 18.80
N LEU A 62 10.67 -12.17 17.63
CA LEU A 62 9.49 -11.91 16.81
C LEU A 62 8.20 -12.13 17.59
N GLY A 63 8.10 -13.23 18.35
CA GLY A 63 6.96 -13.50 19.23
C GLY A 63 6.75 -12.41 20.29
N LEU A 64 7.81 -12.02 21.01
CA LEU A 64 7.74 -10.98 22.03
C LEU A 64 7.30 -9.64 21.44
N LEU A 65 7.92 -9.23 20.33
CA LEU A 65 7.59 -7.99 19.63
C LEU A 65 6.16 -8.00 19.10
N ASN A 66 5.70 -9.12 18.53
CA ASN A 66 4.34 -9.24 18.01
C ASN A 66 3.31 -9.14 19.14
N THR A 67 3.59 -9.70 20.32
CA THR A 67 2.76 -9.51 21.52
C THR A 67 2.74 -8.04 21.94
N ILE A 68 3.90 -7.40 22.12
CA ILE A 68 3.99 -5.98 22.53
C ILE A 68 3.19 -5.08 21.59
N VAL A 69 3.40 -5.24 20.28
CA VAL A 69 2.74 -4.43 19.26
C VAL A 69 1.24 -4.70 19.24
N SER A 70 0.81 -5.96 19.33
CA SER A 70 -0.61 -6.31 19.35
C SER A 70 -1.33 -5.75 20.57
N ASP A 71 -0.71 -5.84 21.75
CA ASP A 71 -1.26 -5.33 23.01
C ASP A 71 -1.41 -3.79 22.95
N GLU A 72 -0.42 -3.10 22.41
CA GLU A 72 -0.47 -1.65 22.21
C GLU A 72 -1.56 -1.21 21.23
N ILE A 73 -1.67 -1.87 20.07
CA ILE A 73 -2.74 -1.61 19.09
C ILE A 73 -4.11 -1.85 19.72
N GLN A 74 -4.26 -2.93 20.50
CA GLN A 74 -5.52 -3.25 21.16
C GLN A 74 -5.88 -2.20 22.22
N ARG A 75 -4.91 -1.71 22.99
CA ARG A 75 -5.11 -0.60 23.94
C ARG A 75 -5.62 0.66 23.24
N ARG A 76 -4.99 1.07 22.14
CA ARG A 76 -5.44 2.23 21.34
C ARG A 76 -6.83 2.01 20.76
N THR A 77 -7.09 0.84 20.21
CA THR A 77 -8.41 0.49 19.64
C THR A 77 -9.52 0.59 20.68
N LYS A 78 -9.29 0.14 21.92
CA LYS A 78 -10.27 0.27 23.02
C LYS A 78 -10.52 1.74 23.39
N ARG A 79 -9.47 2.56 23.42
CA ARG A 79 -9.59 4.00 23.71
C ARG A 79 -10.38 4.75 22.64
N ILE A 80 -10.24 4.38 21.37
CA ILE A 80 -11.02 4.96 20.25
C ILE A 80 -12.52 4.69 20.39
N LYS A 81 -12.91 3.51 20.90
CA LYS A 81 -14.32 3.09 21.00
C LYS A 81 -15.06 3.64 22.22
N LYS A 82 -14.35 4.09 23.25
CA LYS A 82 -14.95 4.53 24.53
C LYS A 82 -15.77 5.84 24.41
N PRO A 83 -15.31 6.89 23.69
CA PRO A 83 -16.02 8.17 23.60
C PRO A 83 -17.42 8.04 23.00
N THR A 84 -17.56 7.25 21.93
CA THR A 84 -18.83 7.08 21.20
C THR A 84 -19.96 6.56 22.10
N GLN A 85 -19.65 5.70 23.07
CA GLN A 85 -20.67 5.11 23.96
C GLN A 85 -21.10 6.05 25.10
N GLU A 86 -20.25 7.00 25.50
CA GLU A 86 -20.60 7.95 26.57
C GLU A 86 -21.41 9.12 26.01
N GLU A 87 -21.20 9.51 24.75
CA GLU A 87 -21.99 10.53 24.05
C GLU A 87 -23.41 10.03 23.74
N GLU A 88 -23.57 8.82 23.19
CA GLU A 88 -24.88 8.21 22.91
C GLU A 88 -25.75 8.05 24.18
N LYS A 89 -25.13 7.82 25.35
CA LYS A 89 -25.85 7.72 26.63
C LYS A 89 -26.32 9.07 27.17
N LYS A 90 -25.66 10.16 26.83
CA LYS A 90 -26.07 11.51 27.25
C LYS A 90 -27.24 12.01 26.41
N GLU A 91 -27.20 11.80 25.09
CA GLU A 91 -28.30 12.19 24.20
C GLU A 91 -29.62 11.48 24.56
N HIS A 92 -29.57 10.18 24.88
CA HIS A 92 -30.76 9.46 25.33
C HIS A 92 -31.30 9.87 26.71
N HIS A 93 -30.50 10.55 27.54
CA HIS A 93 -31.02 11.04 28.81
C HIS A 93 -31.67 12.42 28.69
N GLU A 94 -31.19 13.27 27.77
CA GLU A 94 -31.75 14.60 27.54
C GLU A 94 -33.07 14.57 26.74
N GLU A 95 -33.28 13.60 25.85
CA GLU A 95 -34.57 13.44 25.15
C GLU A 95 -35.72 12.92 26.04
N SER A 96 -35.45 12.52 27.29
CA SER A 96 -36.46 11.97 28.20
C SER A 96 -37.11 12.98 29.16
N HIS A 97 -36.83 14.29 29.01
CA HIS A 97 -37.29 15.31 29.97
C HIS A 97 -38.01 16.54 29.38
N THR A 98 -38.53 16.49 28.16
CA THR A 98 -39.36 17.56 27.59
C THR A 98 -40.84 17.19 27.50
N ASP A 99 -41.51 17.21 28.66
CA ASP A 99 -42.96 17.39 28.72
C ASP A 99 -43.31 18.88 28.81
N GLU A 100 -44.06 19.33 27.81
CA GLU A 100 -45.04 20.44 27.78
C GLU A 100 -44.74 21.76 28.52
N GLU A 101 -44.20 22.75 27.81
CA GLU A 101 -44.65 24.14 27.98
C GLU A 101 -44.80 24.85 26.63
N GLN A 102 -46.06 25.06 26.25
CA GLN A 102 -46.49 25.97 25.19
C GLN A 102 -46.27 27.42 25.68
N HIS A 103 -45.46 28.24 24.99
CA HIS A 103 -45.80 29.65 24.82
C HIS A 103 -44.94 30.40 23.78
N ASP A 104 -45.70 31.01 22.87
CA ASP A 104 -45.57 32.33 22.24
C ASP A 104 -44.43 32.67 21.26
N ASN A 105 -44.91 33.06 20.08
CA ASN A 105 -44.18 33.56 18.93
C ASN A 105 -43.62 34.96 19.22
N SER A 106 -42.36 35.19 18.80
CA SER A 106 -41.86 36.42 18.13
C SER A 106 -40.42 36.74 18.56
N ARG A 107 -39.41 36.13 17.94
CA ARG A 107 -38.03 36.64 17.97
C ARG A 107 -37.30 36.53 16.63
N PRO A 108 -36.36 37.45 16.35
CA PRO A 108 -35.85 37.70 15.00
C PRO A 108 -34.70 36.78 14.62
N ASN A 109 -34.68 36.41 13.33
CA ASN A 109 -33.63 35.66 12.64
C ASN A 109 -32.25 36.28 12.89
N THR A 110 -31.47 35.66 13.79
CA THR A 110 -30.03 35.87 13.90
C THR A 110 -29.37 34.68 13.22
N PRO A 111 -28.49 34.87 12.21
CA PRO A 111 -27.81 33.75 11.57
C PRO A 111 -27.01 32.99 12.62
N PRO A 112 -27.07 31.64 12.61
CA PRO A 112 -26.39 30.81 13.60
C PRO A 112 -24.90 31.13 13.51
N GLN A 113 -24.35 31.72 14.57
CA GLN A 113 -22.92 31.77 14.76
C GLN A 113 -22.47 30.31 14.90
N ASP A 114 -21.70 29.84 13.92
CA ASP A 114 -20.97 28.58 13.95
C ASP A 114 -20.09 28.55 15.20
N GLN A 115 -20.66 28.08 16.31
CA GLN A 115 -19.89 27.66 17.46
C GLN A 115 -19.13 26.42 16.99
N GLN A 116 -17.92 26.66 16.46
CA GLN A 116 -16.89 25.65 16.36
C GLN A 116 -16.58 25.18 17.78
N GLN A 117 -17.41 24.29 18.31
CA GLN A 117 -17.09 23.51 19.49
C GLN A 117 -15.81 22.76 19.15
N GLY A 118 -14.71 23.25 19.72
CA GLY A 118 -13.39 22.66 19.53
C GLY A 118 -13.45 21.23 20.03
N VAL A 119 -13.56 20.28 19.09
CA VAL A 119 -13.44 18.85 19.36
C VAL A 119 -12.08 18.68 20.03
N GLN A 120 -12.08 18.45 21.34
CA GLN A 120 -10.86 18.10 22.07
C GLN A 120 -10.38 16.78 21.48
N LEU A 121 -9.35 16.84 20.64
CA LEU A 121 -8.63 15.69 20.14
C LEU A 121 -7.98 14.99 21.33
N PHE A 122 -8.68 14.01 21.90
CA PHE A 122 -8.11 13.14 22.92
C PHE A 122 -6.93 12.39 22.33
N GLU A 123 -5.72 12.63 22.85
CA GLU A 123 -4.55 11.85 22.47
C GLU A 123 -4.77 10.38 22.83
N VAL A 124 -4.95 9.54 21.82
CA VAL A 124 -5.23 8.11 21.99
C VAL A 124 -4.00 7.34 22.48
N GLY A 125 -2.80 7.82 22.13
CA GLY A 125 -1.50 7.20 22.46
C GLY A 125 -0.85 7.71 23.74
N THR A 126 0.26 7.08 24.14
CA THR A 126 1.21 7.65 25.12
C THR A 126 2.60 7.77 24.46
N PRO A 127 3.48 8.66 24.93
CA PRO A 127 4.84 8.79 24.39
C PRO A 127 5.62 7.47 24.38
N GLU A 128 5.50 6.66 25.44
CA GLU A 128 6.14 5.35 25.56
C GLU A 128 5.56 4.36 24.55
N GLY A 129 4.22 4.34 24.40
CA GLY A 129 3.55 3.52 23.39
C GLY A 129 4.01 3.86 21.98
N ASP A 130 4.22 5.15 21.69
CA ASP A 130 4.74 5.61 20.41
C ASP A 130 6.18 5.13 20.16
N ILE A 131 7.05 5.25 21.16
CA ILE A 131 8.42 4.74 21.08
C ILE A 131 8.42 3.23 20.84
N ILE A 132 7.61 2.48 21.60
CA ILE A 132 7.47 1.02 21.45
C ILE A 132 7.08 0.65 20.03
N LEU A 133 6.01 1.26 19.49
CA LEU A 133 5.56 0.98 18.13
C LEU A 133 6.63 1.33 17.10
N LYS A 134 7.28 2.49 17.22
CA LYS A 134 8.34 2.92 16.29
C LYS A 134 9.52 1.95 16.31
N LYS A 135 10.00 1.55 17.49
CA LYS A 135 11.19 0.70 17.61
C LYS A 135 10.89 -0.75 17.24
N ALA A 136 9.80 -1.32 17.72
CA ALA A 136 9.41 -2.70 17.41
C ALA A 136 9.19 -2.91 15.90
N THR A 137 8.49 -1.99 15.24
CA THR A 137 8.26 -2.09 13.79
C THR A 137 9.51 -1.86 12.95
N ARG A 138 10.45 -1.02 13.41
CA ARG A 138 11.77 -0.91 12.78
C ARG A 138 12.56 -2.21 12.89
N ILE A 139 12.52 -2.88 14.05
CA ILE A 139 13.15 -4.20 14.23
C ILE A 139 12.52 -5.22 13.26
N PHE A 140 11.19 -5.25 13.10
CA PHE A 140 10.54 -6.07 12.06
C PHE A 140 11.07 -5.75 10.66
N GLY A 141 11.21 -4.45 10.35
CA GLY A 141 11.80 -4.01 9.10
C GLY A 141 13.23 -4.57 8.92
N HIS A 142 14.09 -4.44 9.93
CA HIS A 142 15.45 -4.96 9.89
C HIS A 142 15.47 -6.47 9.62
N PHE A 143 14.62 -7.24 10.30
CA PHE A 143 14.47 -8.68 10.05
C PHE A 143 14.01 -8.96 8.62
N ALA A 144 13.02 -8.23 8.11
CA ALA A 144 12.49 -8.43 6.77
C ALA A 144 13.50 -8.12 5.64
N ARG A 145 14.61 -7.43 5.93
CA ARG A 145 15.73 -7.27 4.96
C ARG A 145 16.55 -8.54 4.79
N VAL A 146 16.51 -9.44 5.76
CA VAL A 146 17.31 -10.66 5.76
C VAL A 146 16.51 -11.74 5.04
N GLY A 147 16.96 -12.17 3.87
CA GLY A 147 16.23 -13.11 3.00
C GLY A 147 15.77 -14.38 3.73
N GLU A 148 16.66 -15.03 4.48
CA GLU A 148 16.36 -16.23 5.30
C GLU A 148 15.29 -15.99 6.39
N ALA A 149 15.07 -14.74 6.82
CA ALA A 149 14.08 -14.40 7.84
C ALA A 149 12.68 -14.17 7.26
N THR A 150 12.57 -13.77 5.99
CA THR A 150 11.29 -13.36 5.39
C THR A 150 10.23 -14.45 5.41
N LYS A 151 10.59 -15.71 5.09
CA LYS A 151 9.67 -16.85 5.14
C LYS A 151 9.21 -17.15 6.57
N PRO A 152 10.08 -17.45 7.54
CA PRO A 152 9.65 -17.74 8.91
C PRO A 152 8.86 -16.60 9.54
N MET A 153 9.16 -15.34 9.22
CA MET A 153 8.37 -14.20 9.69
C MET A 153 6.95 -14.20 9.14
N ALA A 154 6.77 -14.35 7.82
CA ALA A 154 5.45 -14.31 7.20
C ALA A 154 4.53 -15.45 7.69
N TYR A 155 5.12 -16.62 7.94
CA TYR A 155 4.40 -17.79 8.47
C TYR A 155 4.25 -17.77 10.00
N PHE A 156 4.80 -16.78 10.71
CA PHE A 156 4.64 -16.67 12.15
C PHE A 156 3.17 -16.35 12.51
N PRO A 157 2.52 -17.11 13.40
CA PRO A 157 1.10 -16.97 13.69
C PRO A 157 0.69 -15.53 14.04
N GLY A 158 -0.26 -15.00 13.28
CA GLY A 158 -0.84 -13.67 13.50
C GLY A 158 0.07 -12.48 13.16
N PHE A 159 1.33 -12.70 12.74
CA PHE A 159 2.26 -11.60 12.48
C PHE A 159 1.82 -10.71 11.32
N VAL A 160 1.56 -11.30 10.14
CA VAL A 160 1.09 -10.53 8.97
C VAL A 160 -0.24 -9.85 9.27
N GLN A 161 -1.17 -10.53 9.96
CA GLN A 161 -2.43 -9.93 10.41
C GLN A 161 -2.21 -8.74 11.36
N GLY A 162 -1.22 -8.83 12.26
CA GLY A 162 -0.78 -7.73 13.12
C GLY A 162 -0.35 -6.51 12.30
N LEU A 163 0.51 -6.71 11.29
CA LEU A 163 0.93 -5.65 10.38
C LEU A 163 -0.25 -5.04 9.60
N VAL A 164 -1.17 -5.87 9.10
CA VAL A 164 -2.39 -5.41 8.40
C VAL A 164 -3.22 -4.50 9.31
N ARG A 165 -3.45 -4.91 10.58
CA ARG A 165 -4.17 -4.09 11.56
C ARG A 165 -3.47 -2.75 11.82
N MET A 166 -2.15 -2.72 11.89
CA MET A 166 -1.41 -1.45 12.03
C MET A 166 -1.61 -0.52 10.84
N VAL A 167 -1.54 -1.07 9.63
CA VAL A 167 -1.66 -0.27 8.40
C VAL A 167 -3.08 0.30 8.26
N ALA A 168 -4.09 -0.49 8.61
CA ALA A 168 -5.51 -0.13 8.47
C ALA A 168 -6.10 0.61 9.67
N LEU A 169 -5.35 0.84 10.77
CA LEU A 169 -5.93 1.47 11.96
C LEU A 169 -6.31 2.93 11.69
N GLN A 170 -7.58 3.25 11.93
CA GLN A 170 -8.18 4.59 11.82
C GLN A 170 -8.58 5.16 13.19
N PRO A 171 -8.61 6.50 13.34
CA PRO A 171 -8.01 7.50 12.45
C PRO A 171 -6.48 7.34 12.31
N TYR A 172 -5.93 7.83 11.19
CA TYR A 172 -4.51 7.61 10.83
C TYR A 172 -3.52 8.15 11.88
N ASP A 173 -3.89 9.23 12.58
CA ASP A 173 -3.04 9.91 13.56
C ASP A 173 -2.91 9.17 14.90
N ASN A 174 -3.68 8.08 15.09
CA ASN A 174 -3.60 7.26 16.30
C ASN A 174 -2.36 6.37 16.38
N LEU A 175 -1.60 6.26 15.29
CA LEU A 175 -0.32 5.56 15.29
C LEU A 175 0.76 6.54 14.81
N PRO A 176 1.98 6.45 15.35
CA PRO A 176 3.07 7.19 14.77
C PRO A 176 3.28 6.76 13.33
N TRP A 177 3.34 7.73 12.43
CA TRP A 177 3.43 7.47 11.01
C TRP A 177 4.67 6.65 10.65
N GLU A 178 5.79 6.80 11.40
CA GLU A 178 7.00 6.01 11.17
C GLU A 178 6.78 4.53 11.48
N ALA A 179 5.94 4.20 12.45
CA ALA A 179 5.59 2.82 12.77
C ALA A 179 4.73 2.22 11.66
N ARG A 180 3.76 2.98 11.14
CA ARG A 180 2.92 2.58 10.00
C ARG A 180 3.73 2.36 8.73
N LEU A 181 4.64 3.28 8.40
CA LEU A 181 5.54 3.12 7.26
C LEU A 181 6.49 1.93 7.43
N SER A 182 6.98 1.68 8.65
CA SER A 182 7.84 0.52 8.93
C SER A 182 7.07 -0.79 8.78
N ALA A 183 5.80 -0.85 9.20
CA ALA A 183 4.93 -1.99 8.99
C ALA A 183 4.65 -2.24 7.50
N LEU A 184 4.30 -1.19 6.73
CA LEU A 184 4.16 -1.26 5.27
C LEU A 184 5.44 -1.77 4.59
N TRP A 185 6.59 -1.26 5.02
CA TRP A 185 7.86 -1.65 4.45
C TRP A 185 8.23 -3.10 4.79
N CYS A 186 7.90 -3.56 5.99
CA CYS A 186 8.00 -4.97 6.36
C CYS A 186 7.14 -5.83 5.42
N ILE A 187 5.84 -5.49 5.23
CA ILE A 187 4.94 -6.19 4.29
C ILE A 187 5.56 -6.25 2.88
N ALA A 188 6.05 -5.12 2.35
CA ALA A 188 6.64 -5.08 1.02
C ALA A 188 7.87 -6.01 0.88
N ASN A 189 8.72 -6.09 1.90
CA ASN A 189 9.88 -6.97 1.91
C ASN A 189 9.48 -8.45 2.07
N LEU A 190 8.50 -8.77 2.92
CA LEU A 190 7.99 -10.15 3.05
C LEU A 190 7.38 -10.64 1.73
N ALA A 191 6.66 -9.77 1.01
CA ALA A 191 6.08 -10.06 -0.29
C ALA A 191 7.13 -10.28 -1.40
N CYS A 192 8.39 -9.91 -1.17
CA CYS A 192 9.49 -10.15 -2.12
C CYS A 192 9.92 -11.63 -2.16
N ASN A 193 9.56 -12.42 -1.14
CA ASN A 193 9.85 -13.85 -1.11
C ASN A 193 8.74 -14.63 -1.85
N GLY A 194 9.13 -15.42 -2.85
CA GLY A 194 8.20 -16.22 -3.66
C GLY A 194 7.30 -17.17 -2.85
N ASP A 195 7.83 -17.74 -1.76
CA ASP A 195 7.08 -18.65 -0.87
C ASP A 195 6.00 -17.93 -0.05
N ASN A 196 6.11 -16.60 0.08
CA ASN A 196 5.19 -15.79 0.87
C ASN A 196 4.06 -15.21 0.03
N MET A 197 4.32 -14.90 -1.26
CA MET A 197 3.41 -14.10 -2.10
C MET A 197 1.98 -14.63 -2.09
N GLU A 198 1.78 -15.93 -2.30
CA GLU A 198 0.45 -16.55 -2.39
C GLU A 198 -0.27 -16.58 -1.06
N MET A 199 0.42 -16.96 0.01
CA MET A 199 -0.16 -16.99 1.36
C MET A 199 -0.51 -15.56 1.82
N MET A 200 0.36 -14.58 1.56
CA MET A 200 0.13 -13.20 1.98
C MET A 200 -1.12 -12.60 1.35
N VAL A 201 -1.37 -12.83 0.04
CA VAL A 201 -2.59 -12.29 -0.60
C VAL A 201 -3.87 -12.86 0.01
N GLN A 202 -3.80 -14.04 0.64
CA GLN A 202 -4.93 -14.69 1.30
C GLN A 202 -5.15 -14.17 2.72
N VAL A 203 -4.22 -13.39 3.30
CA VAL A 203 -4.40 -12.81 4.62
C VAL A 203 -5.57 -11.80 4.58
N PRO A 204 -6.61 -12.00 5.40
CA PRO A 204 -7.80 -11.16 5.38
C PRO A 204 -7.47 -9.67 5.53
N GLY A 205 -7.98 -8.87 4.59
CA GLY A 205 -7.85 -7.41 4.60
C GLY A 205 -6.48 -6.89 4.16
N LEU A 206 -5.49 -7.73 3.81
CA LEU A 206 -4.17 -7.24 3.38
C LEU A 206 -4.28 -6.34 2.15
N VAL A 207 -4.90 -6.83 1.07
CA VAL A 207 -5.03 -6.07 -0.18
C VAL A 207 -5.88 -4.81 0.05
N SER A 208 -6.98 -4.92 0.78
CA SER A 208 -7.84 -3.78 1.13
C SER A 208 -7.08 -2.71 1.92
N ALA A 209 -6.27 -3.09 2.92
CA ALA A 209 -5.46 -2.15 3.70
C ALA A 209 -4.39 -1.44 2.84
N LEU A 210 -3.78 -2.15 1.89
CA LEU A 210 -2.85 -1.55 0.92
C LEU A 210 -3.56 -0.58 -0.02
N ILE A 211 -4.81 -0.87 -0.39
CA ILE A 211 -5.63 0.02 -1.21
C ILE A 211 -6.00 1.29 -0.44
N GLU A 212 -6.57 1.11 0.76
CA GLU A 212 -7.04 2.20 1.62
C GLU A 212 -5.92 3.20 1.94
N VAL A 213 -4.76 2.70 2.37
CA VAL A 213 -3.61 3.58 2.71
C VAL A 213 -3.08 4.33 1.49
N SER A 214 -3.26 3.78 0.28
CA SER A 214 -2.84 4.41 -0.97
C SER A 214 -3.83 5.49 -1.45
N HIS A 215 -5.12 5.33 -1.14
CA HIS A 215 -6.15 6.32 -1.46
C HIS A 215 -6.24 7.51 -0.50
N ARG A 216 -5.52 7.49 0.63
CA ARG A 216 -5.49 8.61 1.59
C ARG A 216 -5.41 9.96 0.88
N PRO A 217 -6.36 10.88 1.05
CA PRO A 217 -6.35 12.15 0.36
C PRO A 217 -5.18 13.03 0.82
N LEU A 218 -4.75 13.95 -0.05
CA LEU A 218 -3.86 15.05 0.31
C LEU A 218 -4.69 16.33 0.25
N HIS A 219 -4.96 16.95 1.40
CA HIS A 219 -5.70 18.20 1.44
C HIS A 219 -4.77 19.41 1.22
N PRO A 220 -5.24 20.48 0.54
CA PRO A 220 -4.50 21.73 0.51
C PRO A 220 -4.20 22.21 1.93
N GLY A 221 -2.97 22.64 2.20
CA GLY A 221 -2.55 23.13 3.52
C GLY A 221 -2.08 22.06 4.51
N THR A 222 -2.09 20.76 4.14
CA THR A 222 -1.48 19.73 5.00
C THR A 222 0.00 19.99 5.25
N SER A 223 0.49 19.65 6.43
CA SER A 223 1.91 19.78 6.77
C SER A 223 2.81 19.01 5.79
N LEU A 224 4.06 19.44 5.67
CA LEU A 224 5.06 18.74 4.87
C LEU A 224 5.22 17.28 5.35
N GLU A 225 5.21 17.07 6.66
CA GLU A 225 5.35 15.76 7.28
C GLU A 225 4.21 14.82 6.87
N HIS A 226 2.95 15.26 6.99
CA HIS A 226 1.79 14.49 6.57
C HIS A 226 1.79 14.22 5.06
N THR A 227 2.16 15.23 4.26
CA THR A 227 2.31 15.07 2.81
C THR A 227 3.32 13.97 2.49
N MET A 228 4.48 13.99 3.14
CA MET A 228 5.55 13.02 2.93
C MET A 228 5.17 11.63 3.45
N GLU A 229 4.44 11.52 4.55
CA GLU A 229 3.88 10.27 5.04
C GLU A 229 3.00 9.62 3.96
N VAL A 230 1.97 10.34 3.49
CA VAL A 230 0.99 9.80 2.53
C VAL A 230 1.68 9.40 1.22
N LEU A 231 2.58 10.22 0.70
CA LEU A 231 3.32 9.92 -0.53
C LEU A 231 4.21 8.68 -0.37
N ARG A 232 4.90 8.53 0.77
CA ARG A 232 5.72 7.35 1.05
C ARG A 232 4.88 6.10 1.25
N ALA A 233 3.75 6.22 1.96
CA ALA A 233 2.83 5.12 2.19
C ALA A 233 2.32 4.55 0.85
N ARG A 234 1.86 5.41 -0.07
CA ARG A 234 1.48 5.04 -1.45
C ARG A 234 2.59 4.31 -2.19
N SER A 235 3.82 4.84 -2.13
CA SER A 235 4.97 4.27 -2.84
C SER A 235 5.36 2.88 -2.31
N ILE A 236 5.29 2.68 -0.99
CA ILE A 236 5.61 1.40 -0.36
C ILE A 236 4.48 0.40 -0.56
N ALA A 237 3.22 0.83 -0.46
CA ALA A 237 2.06 -0.01 -0.71
C ALA A 237 2.01 -0.47 -2.17
N SER A 238 2.27 0.42 -3.14
CA SER A 238 2.37 0.03 -4.55
C SER A 238 3.52 -0.95 -4.81
N ARG A 239 4.64 -0.83 -4.09
CA ARG A 239 5.72 -1.83 -4.12
C ARG A 239 5.26 -3.18 -3.57
N ALA A 240 4.52 -3.20 -2.47
CA ALA A 240 3.98 -4.45 -1.91
C ALA A 240 3.02 -5.12 -2.91
N ILE A 241 2.13 -4.34 -3.53
CA ILE A 241 1.20 -4.80 -4.59
C ILE A 241 1.98 -5.38 -5.78
N LEU A 242 3.00 -4.66 -6.27
CA LEU A 242 3.90 -5.14 -7.32
C LEU A 242 4.51 -6.49 -6.94
N ASN A 243 5.09 -6.62 -5.74
CA ASN A 243 5.71 -7.85 -5.28
C ASN A 243 4.72 -9.01 -5.21
N LEU A 244 3.52 -8.79 -4.65
CA LEU A 244 2.47 -9.81 -4.57
C LEU A 244 2.00 -10.26 -5.95
N SER A 245 1.94 -9.35 -6.94
CA SER A 245 1.47 -9.65 -8.30
C SER A 245 2.39 -10.58 -9.11
N TRP A 246 3.60 -10.86 -8.62
CA TRP A 246 4.53 -11.76 -9.31
C TRP A 246 4.07 -13.22 -9.32
N SER A 247 3.43 -13.68 -8.24
CA SER A 247 2.94 -15.06 -8.18
C SER A 247 1.85 -15.31 -9.24
N PRO A 248 1.91 -16.42 -9.99
CA PRO A 248 0.86 -16.81 -10.93
C PRO A 248 -0.54 -16.85 -10.32
N GLY A 249 -0.70 -17.44 -9.13
CA GLY A 249 -2.01 -17.54 -8.46
C GLY A 249 -2.59 -16.18 -8.03
N ASN A 250 -1.72 -15.21 -7.76
CA ASN A 250 -2.14 -13.87 -7.37
C ASN A 250 -2.63 -13.03 -8.56
N LYS A 251 -2.05 -13.20 -9.76
CA LYS A 251 -2.43 -12.44 -10.97
C LYS A 251 -3.91 -12.53 -11.27
N GLN A 252 -4.49 -13.74 -11.18
CA GLN A 252 -5.91 -13.94 -11.45
C GLN A 252 -6.80 -13.28 -10.39
N ARG A 253 -6.45 -13.42 -9.10
CA ARG A 253 -7.20 -12.79 -7.99
C ARG A 253 -7.16 -11.27 -8.09
N MET A 254 -5.99 -10.73 -8.40
CA MET A 254 -5.77 -9.28 -8.53
C MET A 254 -6.43 -8.72 -9.80
N ALA A 255 -6.45 -9.47 -10.91
CA ALA A 255 -7.18 -9.10 -12.11
C ALA A 255 -8.71 -9.00 -11.89
N ALA A 256 -9.24 -9.75 -10.92
CA ALA A 256 -10.67 -9.73 -10.57
C ALA A 256 -11.03 -8.66 -9.53
N ASN A 257 -10.05 -7.99 -8.92
CA ASN A 257 -10.28 -6.99 -7.87
C ASN A 257 -10.36 -5.58 -8.50
N THR A 258 -11.58 -5.08 -8.69
CA THR A 258 -11.83 -3.80 -9.36
C THR A 258 -11.26 -2.61 -8.60
N ASP A 259 -11.34 -2.60 -7.26
CA ASP A 259 -10.82 -1.51 -6.42
C ASP A 259 -9.30 -1.40 -6.56
N LEU A 260 -8.62 -2.55 -6.67
CA LEU A 260 -7.19 -2.59 -6.94
C LEU A 260 -6.86 -2.04 -8.32
N LEU A 261 -7.64 -2.40 -9.35
CA LEU A 261 -7.41 -1.91 -10.70
C LEU A 261 -7.62 -0.40 -10.78
N ASP A 262 -8.66 0.13 -10.13
CA ASP A 262 -8.92 1.57 -10.01
C ASP A 262 -7.77 2.31 -9.33
N LEU A 263 -7.27 1.76 -8.21
CA LEU A 263 -6.11 2.34 -7.54
C LEU A 263 -4.88 2.36 -8.46
N LEU A 264 -4.59 1.23 -9.12
CA LEU A 264 -3.40 1.12 -9.95
C LEU A 264 -3.46 2.08 -11.15
N THR A 265 -4.62 2.21 -11.81
CA THR A 265 -4.77 3.17 -12.92
C THR A 265 -4.66 4.61 -12.43
N GLU A 266 -5.27 4.95 -11.28
CA GLU A 266 -5.14 6.27 -10.67
C GLU A 266 -3.67 6.60 -10.35
N LEU A 267 -2.94 5.66 -9.74
CA LEU A 267 -1.53 5.86 -9.37
C LEU A 267 -0.63 6.03 -10.60
N VAL A 268 -0.91 5.35 -11.72
CA VAL A 268 -0.18 5.53 -12.99
C VAL A 268 -0.38 6.95 -13.53
N LEU A 269 -1.60 7.49 -13.49
CA LEU A 269 -1.88 8.83 -14.02
C LEU A 269 -1.46 9.98 -13.10
N ARG A 270 -1.18 9.70 -11.81
CA ARG A 270 -0.84 10.72 -10.82
C ARG A 270 0.59 11.25 -11.01
N ARG A 271 0.73 12.26 -11.88
CA ARG A 271 2.00 12.95 -12.15
C ARG A 271 2.31 14.12 -11.21
N ASN A 272 1.28 14.65 -10.55
CA ASN A 272 1.36 15.86 -9.73
C ASN A 272 1.10 15.56 -8.25
N ALA A 273 1.74 16.33 -7.38
CA ALA A 273 1.45 16.40 -5.94
C ALA A 273 1.78 17.80 -5.42
N PRO A 274 1.33 18.15 -4.20
CA PRO A 274 1.86 19.30 -3.48
C PRO A 274 3.39 19.26 -3.47
N LEU A 275 4.02 20.44 -3.60
CA LEU A 275 5.48 20.58 -3.60
C LEU A 275 6.18 19.90 -4.80
N SER A 276 5.56 19.92 -5.98
CA SER A 276 6.11 19.35 -7.23
C SER A 276 7.52 19.84 -7.62
N LYS A 277 7.97 20.99 -7.08
CA LYS A 277 9.35 21.49 -7.24
C LYS A 277 10.38 20.66 -6.46
N SER A 278 9.98 19.96 -5.39
CA SER A 278 10.86 19.12 -4.59
C SER A 278 11.29 17.88 -5.37
N ARG A 279 12.61 17.68 -5.50
CA ARG A 279 13.18 16.48 -6.14
C ARG A 279 12.72 15.20 -5.45
N THR A 280 12.78 15.16 -4.11
CA THR A 280 12.36 14.00 -3.32
C THR A 280 10.90 13.62 -3.58
N VAL A 281 10.01 14.61 -3.66
CA VAL A 281 8.59 14.38 -3.95
C VAL A 281 8.42 13.82 -5.37
N ARG A 282 9.08 14.42 -6.37
CA ARG A 282 9.06 13.91 -7.75
C ARG A 282 9.58 12.47 -7.86
N ASP A 283 10.66 12.15 -7.15
CA ASP A 283 11.24 10.81 -7.14
C ASP A 283 10.30 9.77 -6.51
N ILE A 284 9.60 10.13 -5.42
CA ILE A 284 8.59 9.27 -4.79
C ILE A 284 7.41 9.03 -5.74
N ILE A 285 6.91 10.08 -6.40
CA ILE A 285 5.81 9.96 -7.36
C ILE A 285 6.22 9.06 -8.53
N ALA A 286 7.37 9.35 -9.17
CA ALA A 286 7.88 8.53 -10.28
C ALA A 286 8.04 7.06 -9.86
N THR A 287 8.60 6.79 -8.67
CA THR A 287 8.73 5.43 -8.14
C THR A 287 7.37 4.77 -7.92
N THR A 288 6.38 5.51 -7.43
CA THR A 288 5.02 5.02 -7.23
C THR A 288 4.38 4.61 -8.57
N ARG A 289 4.52 5.44 -9.61
CA ARG A 289 4.03 5.14 -10.97
C ARG A 289 4.71 3.89 -11.54
N ARG A 290 6.04 3.79 -11.44
CA ARG A 290 6.80 2.60 -11.87
C ARG A 290 6.29 1.32 -11.23
N HIS A 291 6.02 1.35 -9.92
CA HIS A 291 5.48 0.20 -9.22
C HIS A 291 4.06 -0.13 -9.66
N ALA A 292 3.20 0.89 -9.84
CA ALA A 292 1.81 0.71 -10.27
C ALA A 292 1.73 0.10 -11.68
N VAL A 293 2.43 0.67 -12.66
CA VAL A 293 2.47 0.10 -14.02
C VAL A 293 3.14 -1.27 -14.04
N GLY A 294 4.14 -1.51 -13.18
CA GLY A 294 4.76 -2.82 -13.02
C GLY A 294 3.79 -3.87 -12.48
N ALA A 295 2.93 -3.49 -11.54
CA ALA A 295 1.88 -4.37 -11.02
C ALA A 295 0.85 -4.67 -12.11
N ILE A 296 0.40 -3.68 -12.88
CA ILE A 296 -0.49 -3.88 -14.03
C ILE A 296 0.15 -4.82 -15.05
N ARG A 297 1.44 -4.63 -15.38
CA ARG A 297 2.19 -5.53 -16.28
C ARG A 297 2.18 -6.97 -15.80
N ASN A 298 2.41 -7.19 -14.50
CA ASN A 298 2.40 -8.53 -13.91
C ASN A 298 1.00 -9.17 -13.95
N ILE A 299 -0.03 -8.39 -13.60
CA ILE A 299 -1.44 -8.81 -13.64
C ILE A 299 -1.87 -9.11 -15.09
N ALA A 300 -1.42 -8.33 -16.08
CA ALA A 300 -1.67 -8.55 -17.49
C ALA A 300 -1.09 -9.88 -18.02
N ALA A 301 -0.13 -10.48 -17.30
CA ALA A 301 0.36 -11.83 -17.59
C ALA A 301 -0.52 -12.95 -16.98
N ALA A 302 -1.76 -12.64 -16.57
CA ALA A 302 -2.75 -13.62 -16.10
C ALA A 302 -3.26 -14.53 -17.22
N SER A 303 -4.23 -15.38 -16.88
CA SER A 303 -4.92 -16.28 -17.81
C SER A 303 -5.58 -15.53 -18.98
N ARG A 304 -5.83 -16.24 -20.09
CA ARG A 304 -6.52 -15.70 -21.28
C ARG A 304 -7.84 -15.01 -20.92
N THR A 305 -8.69 -15.66 -20.11
CA THR A 305 -9.96 -15.09 -19.65
C THR A 305 -9.77 -13.80 -18.85
N SER A 306 -8.75 -13.76 -17.97
CA SER A 306 -8.42 -12.54 -17.22
C SER A 306 -7.95 -11.42 -18.13
N LYS A 307 -7.18 -11.70 -19.19
CA LYS A 307 -6.75 -10.67 -20.15
C LYS A 307 -7.94 -10.02 -20.86
N VAL A 308 -8.92 -10.83 -21.29
CA VAL A 308 -10.17 -10.32 -21.87
C VAL A 308 -10.92 -9.43 -20.89
N ALA A 309 -11.05 -9.86 -19.62
CA ALA A 309 -11.68 -9.04 -18.58
C ALA A 309 -10.94 -7.72 -18.33
N LEU A 310 -9.61 -7.73 -18.33
CA LEU A 310 -8.77 -6.54 -18.17
C LEU A 310 -8.91 -5.58 -19.35
N CYS A 311 -8.93 -6.07 -20.60
CA CYS A 311 -9.14 -5.24 -21.79
C CYS A 311 -10.55 -4.62 -21.84
N ASN A 312 -11.56 -5.29 -21.28
CA ASN A 312 -12.93 -4.77 -21.21
C ASN A 312 -13.20 -3.95 -19.93
N TYR A 313 -12.24 -3.86 -19.01
CA TYR A 313 -12.42 -3.17 -17.73
C TYR A 313 -12.80 -1.71 -17.94
N LYS A 314 -13.99 -1.31 -17.43
CA LYS A 314 -14.57 0.03 -17.59
C LYS A 314 -14.44 0.57 -19.02
N ASN A 315 -14.86 -0.24 -20.00
CA ASN A 315 -14.81 0.09 -21.43
C ASN A 315 -13.39 0.38 -21.95
N GLY A 316 -12.39 -0.41 -21.54
CA GLY A 316 -11.02 -0.26 -22.02
C GLY A 316 -10.17 0.73 -21.23
N HIS A 317 -10.60 1.16 -20.04
CA HIS A 317 -9.89 2.14 -19.22
C HIS A 317 -8.42 1.76 -18.93
N ILE A 318 -8.11 0.46 -18.74
CA ILE A 318 -6.73 0.00 -18.57
C ILE A 318 -5.89 0.26 -19.83
N LEU A 319 -6.45 0.03 -21.01
CA LEU A 319 -5.77 0.29 -22.29
C LEU A 319 -5.52 1.79 -22.45
N ASP A 320 -6.48 2.65 -22.12
CA ASP A 320 -6.33 4.10 -22.17
C ASP A 320 -5.23 4.59 -21.23
N VAL A 321 -5.20 4.10 -19.99
CA VAL A 321 -4.19 4.47 -18.99
C VAL A 321 -2.79 4.03 -19.41
N LEU A 322 -2.66 2.81 -19.94
CA LEU A 322 -1.38 2.31 -20.45
C LEU A 322 -0.92 3.09 -21.69
N THR A 323 -1.84 3.50 -22.55
CA THR A 323 -1.56 4.35 -23.72
C THR A 323 -1.08 5.73 -23.29
N GLU A 324 -1.77 6.36 -22.34
CA GLU A 324 -1.37 7.65 -21.78
C GLU A 324 0.01 7.58 -21.08
N ALA A 325 0.29 6.48 -20.38
CA ALA A 325 1.61 6.24 -19.80
C ALA A 325 2.70 6.03 -20.86
N ALA A 326 2.40 5.30 -21.94
CA ALA A 326 3.34 5.02 -23.02
C ALA A 326 3.69 6.27 -23.84
N LEU A 327 2.71 7.15 -24.08
CA LEU A 327 2.89 8.35 -24.89
C LEU A 327 3.45 9.54 -24.10
N ASN A 328 3.00 9.72 -22.86
CA ASN A 328 3.13 11.01 -22.17
C ASN A 328 3.85 10.93 -20.81
N ASP A 329 4.30 9.75 -20.34
CA ASP A 329 5.04 9.68 -19.08
C ASP A 329 6.50 10.17 -19.25
N PRO A 330 6.98 11.12 -18.42
CA PRO A 330 8.35 11.61 -18.52
C PRO A 330 9.40 10.60 -18.03
N ASP A 331 8.99 9.53 -17.35
CA ASP A 331 9.88 8.49 -16.87
C ASP A 331 9.90 7.30 -17.83
N GLN A 332 11.02 7.12 -18.55
CA GLN A 332 11.20 6.05 -19.53
C GLN A 332 10.92 4.66 -18.93
N SER A 333 11.28 4.44 -17.67
CA SER A 333 11.03 3.16 -17.00
C SER A 333 9.53 2.84 -16.85
N THR A 334 8.68 3.86 -16.79
CA THR A 334 7.22 3.73 -16.79
C THR A 334 6.71 3.44 -18.19
N VAL A 335 7.21 4.16 -19.20
CA VAL A 335 6.92 3.92 -20.64
C VAL A 335 7.24 2.46 -21.03
N ASP A 336 8.44 1.97 -20.71
CA ASP A 336 8.87 0.61 -21.05
C ASP A 336 7.94 -0.45 -20.44
N ARG A 337 7.54 -0.25 -19.18
CA ARG A 337 6.61 -1.15 -18.50
C ARG A 337 5.20 -1.07 -19.06
N ALA A 338 4.77 0.09 -19.55
CA ALA A 338 3.47 0.26 -20.19
C ALA A 338 3.41 -0.55 -21.49
N PHE A 339 4.40 -0.44 -22.37
CA PHE A 339 4.49 -1.28 -23.57
C PHE A 339 4.57 -2.77 -23.25
N ALA A 340 5.34 -3.16 -22.23
CA ALA A 340 5.38 -4.55 -21.78
C ALA A 340 4.02 -5.05 -21.26
N ALA A 341 3.24 -4.19 -20.57
CA ALA A 341 1.90 -4.52 -20.11
C ALA A 341 0.93 -4.69 -21.28
N ILE A 342 0.96 -3.79 -22.27
CA ILE A 342 0.16 -3.87 -23.51
C ILE A 342 0.48 -5.17 -24.24
N ASN A 343 1.76 -5.51 -24.42
CA ASN A 343 2.18 -6.76 -25.04
C ASN A 343 1.70 -8.00 -24.25
N ASN A 344 1.70 -7.95 -22.92
CA ASN A 344 1.17 -9.04 -22.10
C ASN A 344 -0.34 -9.22 -22.29
N LEU A 345 -1.10 -8.14 -22.50
CA LEU A 345 -2.54 -8.20 -22.76
C LEU A 345 -2.84 -8.75 -24.17
N ALA A 346 -1.97 -8.49 -25.14
CA ALA A 346 -2.15 -8.89 -26.53
C ALA A 346 -2.22 -10.41 -26.72
N ASN A 347 -3.35 -10.87 -27.23
CA ASN A 347 -3.58 -12.22 -27.72
C ASN A 347 -4.75 -12.21 -28.72
N HIS A 348 -5.06 -13.35 -29.33
CA HIS A 348 -6.14 -13.45 -30.32
C HIS A 348 -7.50 -12.95 -29.81
N ASP A 349 -7.84 -13.16 -28.53
CA ASP A 349 -9.15 -12.76 -27.98
C ASP A 349 -9.23 -11.29 -27.59
N THR A 350 -8.09 -10.63 -27.40
CA THR A 350 -8.02 -9.22 -27.00
C THR A 350 -7.66 -8.30 -28.15
N ALA A 351 -7.37 -8.86 -29.34
CA ALA A 351 -6.91 -8.09 -30.49
C ALA A 351 -7.92 -7.04 -30.94
N VAL A 352 -9.22 -7.40 -30.97
CA VAL A 352 -10.32 -6.48 -31.32
C VAL A 352 -10.32 -5.30 -30.34
N GLN A 353 -10.34 -5.58 -29.03
CA GLN A 353 -10.35 -4.54 -28.00
C GLN A 353 -9.12 -3.64 -28.11
N ILE A 354 -7.93 -4.17 -28.36
CA ILE A 354 -6.72 -3.36 -28.47
C ILE A 354 -6.77 -2.45 -29.71
N VAL A 355 -7.22 -2.97 -30.85
CA VAL A 355 -7.32 -2.21 -32.10
C VAL A 355 -8.44 -1.18 -32.08
N SER A 356 -9.46 -1.36 -31.23
CA SER A 356 -10.50 -0.36 -31.00
C SER A 356 -9.99 0.92 -30.29
N HIS A 357 -8.71 1.00 -29.89
CA HIS A 357 -8.09 2.19 -29.32
C HIS A 357 -7.04 2.79 -30.29
N PRO A 358 -7.43 3.69 -31.23
CA PRO A 358 -6.53 4.20 -32.26
C PRO A 358 -5.27 4.88 -31.72
N ALA A 359 -5.37 5.58 -30.59
CA ALA A 359 -4.21 6.22 -29.94
C ALA A 359 -3.15 5.19 -29.50
N LEU A 360 -3.59 4.00 -29.05
CA LEU A 360 -2.70 2.90 -28.70
C LEU A 360 -2.00 2.36 -29.94
N VAL A 361 -2.75 2.13 -31.01
CA VAL A 361 -2.23 1.66 -32.30
C VAL A 361 -1.20 2.63 -32.88
N MET A 362 -1.46 3.94 -32.79
CA MET A 362 -0.50 4.98 -33.15
C MET A 362 0.74 4.97 -32.26
N ALA A 363 0.59 4.81 -30.94
CA ALA A 363 1.73 4.70 -30.02
C ALA A 363 2.66 3.52 -30.38
N LEU A 364 2.08 2.38 -30.77
CA LEU A 364 2.83 1.21 -31.24
C LEU A 364 3.58 1.51 -32.56
N LYS A 365 2.97 2.26 -33.47
CA LYS A 365 3.61 2.71 -34.72
C LYS A 365 4.80 3.61 -34.45
N ASP A 366 4.57 4.67 -33.67
CA ASP A 366 5.56 5.73 -33.46
C ASP A 366 6.82 5.17 -32.80
N VAL A 367 6.67 4.24 -31.84
CA VAL A 367 7.83 3.61 -31.21
C VAL A 367 8.60 2.69 -32.16
N LEU A 368 7.92 2.02 -33.11
CA LEU A 368 8.58 1.22 -34.15
C LEU A 368 9.37 2.09 -35.15
N MET A 369 8.80 3.25 -35.50
CA MET A 369 9.41 4.18 -36.46
C MET A 369 10.49 5.06 -35.83
N SER A 370 10.61 5.08 -34.50
CA SER A 370 11.65 5.84 -33.82
C SER A 370 13.05 5.32 -34.18
N SER A 371 13.95 6.23 -34.59
CA SER A 371 15.30 5.92 -35.08
C SER A 371 16.33 5.64 -33.97
N ASN A 372 15.90 5.22 -32.78
CA ASN A 372 16.82 4.98 -31.67
C ASN A 372 17.66 3.72 -31.94
N SER A 373 18.98 3.87 -32.05
CA SER A 373 19.92 2.87 -32.56
C SER A 373 20.15 1.60 -31.69
N ASN A 374 19.35 1.38 -30.65
CA ASN A 374 19.48 0.23 -29.74
C ASN A 374 18.41 -0.85 -30.01
N ASP A 375 18.14 -1.13 -31.30
CA ASP A 375 16.99 -1.91 -31.76
C ASP A 375 17.03 -3.41 -31.46
N ASN A 376 18.18 -3.95 -31.04
CA ASN A 376 18.37 -5.41 -30.89
C ASN A 376 18.22 -5.92 -29.44
N GLU A 377 17.90 -5.06 -28.48
CA GLU A 377 17.75 -5.49 -27.09
C GLU A 377 16.34 -6.03 -26.81
N GLN A 378 16.26 -7.29 -26.35
CA GLN A 378 15.02 -7.88 -25.87
C GLN A 378 14.50 -7.10 -24.65
N GLY A 379 13.20 -6.83 -24.62
CA GLY A 379 12.56 -6.10 -23.51
C GLY A 379 12.50 -4.59 -23.70
N THR A 380 12.90 -4.08 -24.85
CA THR A 380 12.70 -2.68 -25.25
C THR A 380 11.23 -2.42 -25.63
N PRO A 381 10.75 -1.16 -25.53
CA PRO A 381 9.45 -0.74 -26.07
C PRO A 381 9.21 -1.20 -27.50
N LYS A 382 10.21 -1.06 -28.37
CA LYS A 382 10.16 -1.44 -29.78
C LYS A 382 9.91 -2.94 -29.95
N SER A 383 10.62 -3.79 -29.17
CA SER A 383 10.40 -5.23 -29.20
C SER A 383 8.99 -5.64 -28.74
N HIS A 384 8.46 -4.97 -27.70
CA HIS A 384 7.11 -5.21 -27.22
C HIS A 384 6.04 -4.72 -28.20
N ALA A 385 6.25 -3.57 -28.84
CA ALA A 385 5.35 -3.03 -29.83
C ALA A 385 5.30 -3.89 -31.10
N SER A 386 6.45 -4.35 -31.58
CA SER A 386 6.55 -5.28 -32.72
C SER A 386 5.80 -6.59 -32.43
N ALA A 387 6.05 -7.21 -31.27
CA ALA A 387 5.37 -8.43 -30.88
C ALA A 387 3.85 -8.23 -30.75
N THR A 388 3.42 -7.09 -30.20
CA THR A 388 2.00 -6.73 -30.10
C THR A 388 1.37 -6.63 -31.48
N LEU A 389 1.98 -5.85 -32.40
CA LEU A 389 1.45 -5.65 -33.75
C LEU A 389 1.37 -6.95 -34.55
N LEU A 390 2.34 -7.86 -34.42
CA LEU A 390 2.27 -9.18 -35.05
C LEU A 390 1.07 -10.01 -34.55
N VAL A 391 0.71 -9.91 -33.27
CA VAL A 391 -0.49 -10.56 -32.74
C VAL A 391 -1.75 -9.93 -33.35
N LEU A 392 -1.79 -8.59 -33.45
CA LEU A 392 -2.94 -7.87 -34.00
C LEU A 392 -3.14 -8.19 -35.49
N GLU A 393 -2.07 -8.11 -36.29
CA GLU A 393 -2.07 -8.45 -37.72
C GLU A 393 -2.60 -9.86 -38.00
N ARG A 394 -2.19 -10.85 -37.19
CA ARG A 394 -2.64 -12.24 -37.34
C ARG A 394 -4.08 -12.47 -36.89
N SER A 395 -4.62 -11.58 -36.07
CA SER A 395 -5.95 -11.74 -35.47
C SER A 395 -7.04 -10.97 -36.18
N ILE A 396 -6.69 -9.80 -36.74
CA ILE A 396 -7.63 -8.88 -37.40
C ILE A 396 -7.52 -9.06 -38.91
N ARG A 397 -8.57 -9.62 -39.50
CA ARG A 397 -8.63 -9.93 -40.93
C ARG A 397 -9.18 -8.74 -41.74
N PRO A 398 -8.88 -8.62 -43.04
CA PRO A 398 -9.40 -7.55 -43.90
C PRO A 398 -10.92 -7.41 -43.98
N ASP A 399 -11.68 -8.48 -43.68
CA ASP A 399 -13.15 -8.47 -43.65
C ASP A 399 -13.74 -7.93 -42.34
N MET A 400 -12.92 -7.70 -41.32
CA MET A 400 -13.35 -7.19 -40.02
C MET A 400 -13.40 -5.65 -40.02
N PRO A 401 -14.42 -5.02 -39.43
CA PRO A 401 -14.50 -3.55 -39.33
C PRO A 401 -13.27 -2.91 -38.66
N GLU A 402 -12.66 -3.60 -37.70
CA GLU A 402 -11.49 -3.14 -36.97
C GLU A 402 -10.21 -3.08 -37.82
N TYR A 403 -10.19 -3.73 -38.99
CA TYR A 403 -9.03 -3.72 -39.89
C TYR A 403 -8.64 -2.32 -40.35
N GLU A 404 -9.61 -1.41 -40.51
CA GLU A 404 -9.34 -0.03 -40.92
C GLU A 404 -8.41 0.71 -39.94
N ASN A 405 -8.45 0.36 -38.65
CA ASN A 405 -7.57 0.94 -37.65
C ASN A 405 -6.11 0.41 -37.77
N LEU A 406 -5.91 -0.78 -38.34
CA LEU A 406 -4.58 -1.37 -38.58
C LEU A 406 -4.05 -1.09 -39.99
N LYS A 407 -4.93 -0.83 -40.96
CA LYS A 407 -4.57 -0.71 -42.37
C LYS A 407 -3.43 0.27 -42.62
N GLY A 408 -3.49 1.45 -41.99
CA GLY A 408 -2.43 2.47 -42.09
C GLY A 408 -1.10 2.13 -41.39
N LEU A 409 -1.00 0.96 -40.74
CA LEU A 409 0.26 0.38 -40.25
C LEU A 409 0.85 -0.68 -41.17
N LEU A 410 -0.01 -1.39 -41.90
CA LEU A 410 0.38 -2.50 -42.78
C LEU A 410 0.75 -2.02 -44.19
N GLU A 411 0.20 -0.87 -44.60
CA GLU A 411 0.56 -0.11 -45.80
C GLU A 411 1.69 0.88 -45.49
#